data_AF-A0A9W5ZUC3-F1
#
_entry.id   AF-A0A9W5ZUC3-F1
#
_cell.length_a   1.000
_cell.length_b   1.000
_cell.length_c   1.000
_cell.angle_alpha   90.00
_cell.angle_beta   90.00
_cell.angle_gamma   90.00
#
_symmetry.space_group_name_H-M   'P 1'
#
loop_
_entity.id
_entity.type
_entity.pdbx_description
1 polymer ?
#
loop_
_entity_poly.entity_id
_entity_poly.type
_entity_poly.pdbx_seq_one_letter_code
_entity_poly.pdbx_strand_id
1 'polypeptide(L)'
;MGADQVRADIASARHLELYKATKDEEDLPGLGKHYCVECSKWFESEHNMVAHTKGKNHKRRLRILREEAHTQKAAEAAVGLGTDNGVRSQETTEMVIMED
;
A
#
# COMPACT_ATOMS: atom_id res chain seq x y z
N MET A 1 9.29 5.66 5.21
CA MET A 1 8.03 4.88 5.18
C MET A 1 8.15 3.76 4.13
N GLY A 2 7.69 2.55 4.47
CA GLY A 2 7.69 1.40 3.55
C GLY A 2 6.79 1.64 2.33
N ALA A 3 7.01 0.89 1.24
CA ALA A 3 6.20 1.04 0.02
C ALA A 3 4.74 0.60 0.23
N ASP A 4 4.50 -0.39 1.09
CA ASP A 4 3.15 -0.92 1.34
C ASP A 4 2.26 0.07 2.10
N GLN A 5 2.81 0.75 3.12
CA GLN A 5 2.11 1.81 3.84
C GLN A 5 1.72 2.96 2.89
N VAL A 6 2.64 3.36 2.00
CA VAL A 6 2.38 4.41 1.01
C VAL A 6 1.28 3.98 0.02
N ARG A 7 1.25 2.70 -0.38
CA ARG A 7 0.18 2.19 -1.23
C ARG A 7 -1.18 2.26 -0.52
N ALA A 8 -1.24 1.95 0.77
CA ALA A 8 -2.46 2.10 1.55
C ALA A 8 -2.90 3.56 1.69
N ASP A 9 -1.95 4.49 1.92
CA ASP A 9 -2.21 5.93 1.93
C ASP A 9 -2.75 6.44 0.59
N ILE A 10 -2.19 5.97 -0.53
CA ILE A 10 -2.65 6.32 -1.88
C ILE A 10 -4.02 5.70 -2.18
N ALA A 11 -4.27 4.47 -1.73
CA ALA A 11 -5.52 3.76 -1.97
C ALA A 11 -6.70 4.28 -1.14
N SER A 12 -6.43 4.88 0.02
CA SER A 12 -7.47 5.36 0.94
C SER A 12 -7.15 6.73 1.51
N ALA A 13 -7.95 7.73 1.13
CA ALA A 13 -7.86 9.08 1.70
C ALA A 13 -7.97 9.08 3.23
N ARG A 14 -8.85 8.24 3.79
CA ARG A 14 -9.01 8.08 5.26
C ARG A 14 -7.71 7.64 5.92
N HIS A 15 -6.98 6.72 5.29
CA HIS A 15 -5.73 6.19 5.83
C HIS A 15 -4.63 7.28 5.86
N LEU A 16 -4.54 8.07 4.77
CA LEU A 16 -3.64 9.22 4.70
C LEU A 16 -3.97 10.29 5.75
N GLU A 17 -5.25 10.62 5.94
CA GLU A 17 -5.72 11.58 6.94
C GLU A 17 -5.37 11.13 8.36
N LEU A 18 -5.66 9.87 8.69
CA LEU A 18 -5.31 9.28 9.99
C LEU A 18 -3.80 9.34 10.22
N TYR A 19 -2.98 9.01 9.21
CA TYR A 19 -1.53 9.12 9.33
C TYR A 19 -1.09 10.56 9.59
N LYS A 20 -1.60 11.54 8.84
CA LYS A 20 -1.27 12.96 9.03
C LYS A 20 -1.68 13.46 10.41
N ALA A 21 -2.84 13.05 10.92
CA ALA A 21 -3.33 13.40 12.25
C ALA A 21 -2.45 12.85 13.39
N THR A 22 -1.59 11.86 13.15
CA THR A 22 -0.60 11.39 14.16
C THR A 22 0.58 12.34 14.35
N LYS A 23 0.61 13.48 13.64
CA LYS A 23 1.71 14.43 13.64
C LYS A 23 1.19 15.80 14.03
N ASP A 24 1.86 16.42 15.00
CA ASP A 24 1.59 17.79 15.40
C ASP A 24 2.10 18.76 14.33
N GLU A 25 1.25 19.69 13.89
CA GLU A 25 1.56 20.60 12.78
C GLU A 25 2.75 21.51 13.07
N GLU A 26 2.92 21.92 14.33
CA GLU A 26 4.02 22.79 14.80
C GLU A 26 5.40 22.11 14.70
N ASP A 27 5.45 20.78 14.75
CA ASP A 27 6.69 19.99 14.64
C ASP A 27 7.05 19.67 13.18
N LEU A 28 6.17 19.98 12.23
CA LEU A 28 6.34 19.63 10.83
C LEU A 28 6.90 20.81 10.00
N PRO A 29 7.79 20.52 9.02
CA PRO A 29 8.19 21.52 8.04
C PRO A 29 6.98 22.18 7.37
N GLY A 30 7.01 23.52 7.29
CA GLY A 30 5.95 24.29 6.63
C GLY A 30 4.57 24.15 7.30
N LEU A 31 4.53 23.88 8.61
CA LEU A 31 3.30 23.65 9.38
C LEU A 31 2.43 22.52 8.82
N GLY A 32 3.07 21.45 8.32
CA GLY A 32 2.35 20.32 7.76
C GLY A 32 1.52 20.66 6.51
N LYS A 33 1.90 21.69 5.74
CA LYS A 33 1.14 22.09 4.54
C LYS A 33 1.61 21.38 3.27
N HIS A 34 2.91 21.15 3.13
CA HIS A 34 3.50 20.67 1.87
C HIS A 34 3.97 19.21 2.00
N TYR A 35 3.09 18.27 1.66
CA TYR A 35 3.36 16.83 1.75
C TYR A 35 3.42 16.16 0.38
N CYS A 36 4.45 15.35 0.16
CA CYS A 36 4.51 14.38 -0.92
C CYS A 36 4.13 13.00 -0.38
N VAL A 37 3.01 12.45 -0.84
CA VAL A 37 2.48 11.16 -0.36
C VAL A 37 3.38 10.01 -0.78
N GLU A 38 3.87 10.02 -2.02
CA GLU A 38 4.61 8.94 -2.65
C GLU A 38 5.99 8.74 -2.01
N CYS A 39 6.58 9.84 -1.54
CA CYS A 39 7.86 9.86 -0.84
C CYS A 39 7.71 9.96 0.68
N SER A 40 6.49 10.10 1.18
CA SER A 40 6.14 10.31 2.59
C SER A 40 6.98 11.40 3.25
N LYS A 41 7.05 12.57 2.61
CA LYS A 41 7.96 13.65 3.00
C LYS A 41 7.25 15.01 3.09
N TRP A 42 7.52 15.71 4.18
CA TRP A 42 7.12 17.09 4.41
C TRP A 42 8.18 18.07 3.90
N PHE A 43 7.74 19.23 3.40
CA PHE A 43 8.57 20.30 2.87
C PHE A 43 8.21 21.63 3.53
N GLU A 44 9.20 22.51 3.66
CA GLU A 44 9.02 23.85 4.25
C GLU A 44 8.21 24.80 3.37
N SER A 45 8.16 24.57 2.05
CA SER A 45 7.49 25.44 1.08
C SER A 45 6.95 24.65 -0.10
N GLU A 46 5.95 25.23 -0.77
CA GLU A 46 5.39 24.69 -2.01
C GLU A 46 6.44 24.58 -3.11
N HIS A 47 7.30 25.60 -3.23
CA HIS A 47 8.38 25.61 -4.22
C HIS A 47 9.28 24.38 -4.11
N ASN A 48 9.69 24.03 -2.88
CA ASN A 48 10.56 22.87 -2.64
C ASN A 48 9.84 21.54 -2.93
N MET A 49 8.55 21.45 -2.62
CA MET A 49 7.73 20.27 -2.95
C MET A 49 7.59 20.11 -4.46
N VAL A 50 7.31 21.19 -5.19
CA VAL A 50 7.19 21.19 -6.66
C VAL A 50 8.54 20.88 -7.33
N ALA A 51 9.65 21.40 -6.79
CA ALA A 51 10.97 21.03 -7.28
C ALA A 51 11.28 19.55 -7.04
N HIS A 52 10.88 19.02 -5.87
CA HIS A 52 11.04 17.61 -5.52
C HIS A 52 10.33 16.67 -6.49
N THR A 53 9.07 16.96 -6.88
CA THR A 53 8.29 16.08 -7.78
C THR A 53 8.93 15.93 -9.16
N LYS A 54 9.68 16.94 -9.61
CA LYS A 54 10.41 16.92 -10.89
C LYS A 54 11.73 16.12 -10.82
N GLY A 55 12.24 15.86 -9.62
CA GLY A 55 13.53 15.22 -9.36
C GLY A 55 13.57 13.72 -9.67
N LYS A 56 14.79 13.21 -9.89
CA LYS A 56 15.03 11.79 -10.24
C LYS A 56 14.58 10.82 -9.14
N ASN A 57 14.78 11.18 -7.87
CA ASN A 57 14.38 10.34 -6.73
C ASN A 57 12.87 10.13 -6.66
N HIS A 58 12.08 11.19 -6.84
CA HIS A 58 10.62 11.09 -6.86
C HIS A 58 10.14 10.22 -8.03
N LYS A 59 10.66 10.45 -9.23
CA LYS A 59 10.35 9.63 -10.42
C LYS A 59 10.69 8.14 -10.23
N ARG A 60 11.82 7.84 -9.59
CA ARG A 60 12.19 6.46 -9.23
C ARG A 60 11.18 5.86 -8.24
N ARG A 61 10.76 6.62 -7.24
CA ARG A 61 9.78 6.18 -6.25
C ARG A 61 8.43 5.88 -6.89
N LEU A 62 7.96 6.73 -7.81
CA LEU A 62 6.75 6.48 -8.59
C LEU A 62 6.81 5.16 -9.37
N ARG A 63 7.97 4.84 -9.96
CA ARG A 63 8.15 3.56 -10.66
C ARG A 63 8.01 2.37 -9.70
N ILE A 64 8.66 2.42 -8.53
CA ILE A 64 8.58 1.36 -7.51
C ILE A 64 7.15 1.20 -6.99
N LEU A 65 6.39 2.29 -6.85
CA LEU A 65 5.01 2.23 -6.39
C LEU A 65 4.05 1.66 -7.45
N ARG A 66 4.38 1.81 -8.75
CA ARG A 66 3.62 1.21 -9.86
C ARG A 66 3.92 -0.26 -10.07
N GLU A 67 5.16 -0.68 -9.82
CA GLU A 67 5.55 -2.09 -9.89
C GLU A 67 4.73 -2.91 -8.87
N GLU A 68 4.46 -4.18 -9.17
CA GLU A 68 3.66 -5.01 -8.26
C GLU A 68 4.38 -5.16 -6.91
N ALA A 69 3.63 -5.14 -5.80
CA ALA A 69 4.24 -5.22 -4.48
C ALA A 69 4.99 -6.55 -4.38
N HIS A 70 6.20 -6.52 -3.82
CA HIS A 70 6.96 -7.74 -3.58
C HIS A 70 6.24 -8.55 -2.49
N THR A 71 5.39 -9.49 -2.89
CA THR A 71 4.64 -10.32 -1.97
C THR A 71 5.44 -11.55 -1.58
N GLN A 72 5.25 -12.01 -0.34
CA GLN A 72 5.83 -13.28 0.13
C GLN A 72 5.49 -14.43 -0.81
N LYS A 73 4.24 -14.51 -1.28
CA LYS A 73 3.79 -15.51 -2.26
C LYS A 73 4.57 -15.45 -3.57
N ALA A 74 4.90 -14.24 -4.06
CA ALA A 74 5.73 -14.07 -5.26
C ALA A 74 7.18 -14.52 -5.01
N ALA A 75 7.72 -14.25 -3.82
CA ALA A 75 9.05 -14.72 -3.43
C ALA A 75 9.10 -16.26 -3.33
N GLU A 76 8.09 -16.87 -2.70
CA GLU A 76 7.93 -18.32 -2.61
C GLU A 76 7.81 -18.94 -3.99
N ALA A 77 6.94 -18.42 -4.86
CA ALA A 77 6.80 -18.91 -6.23
C ALA A 77 8.12 -18.83 -7.02
N ALA A 78 8.92 -17.78 -6.83
CA ALA A 78 10.21 -17.61 -7.50
C ALA A 78 11.26 -18.66 -7.10
N VAL A 79 11.15 -19.24 -5.89
CA VAL A 79 12.02 -20.33 -5.42
C VAL A 79 11.36 -21.71 -5.51
N GLY A 80 10.21 -21.81 -6.21
CA GLY A 80 9.48 -23.06 -6.41
C GLY A 80 8.64 -23.52 -5.22
N LEU A 81 8.41 -22.65 -4.24
CA LEU A 81 7.48 -22.87 -3.13
C LEU A 81 6.08 -22.37 -3.50
N GLY A 82 5.08 -23.24 -3.46
CA GLY A 82 3.68 -22.89 -3.71
C GLY A 82 2.75 -23.89 -3.05
N THR A 83 1.57 -23.44 -2.63
CA THR A 83 0.54 -24.31 -2.04
C THR A 83 -0.48 -24.68 -3.12
N ASP A 84 -0.54 -25.96 -3.51
CA ASP A 84 -1.67 -26.50 -4.26
C ASP A 84 -2.77 -26.87 -3.26
N ASN A 85 -3.71 -25.95 -3.05
CA ASN A 85 -4.83 -26.18 -2.16
C ASN A 85 -5.95 -27.04 -2.77
N GLY A 86 -5.71 -27.65 -3.95
CA GLY A 86 -6.68 -28.52 -4.62
C GLY A 86 -8.05 -27.87 -4.84
N VAL A 87 -8.99 -28.65 -5.41
CA VAL A 87 -10.41 -28.29 -5.42
C VAL A 87 -11.07 -28.89 -4.19
N ARG A 88 -11.52 -28.04 -3.26
CA ARG A 88 -12.33 -28.48 -2.12
C ARG A 88 -13.69 -28.95 -2.66
N SER A 89 -13.88 -30.27 -2.77
CA SER A 89 -15.17 -30.85 -3.11
C SER A 89 -16.21 -30.47 -2.05
N GLN A 90 -17.22 -29.70 -2.46
CA GLN A 90 -18.42 -29.51 -1.66
C GLN A 90 -19.26 -30.78 -1.81
N GLU A 91 -19.05 -31.76 -0.93
CA GLU A 91 -20.01 -32.86 -0.80
C GLU A 91 -21.32 -32.28 -0.25
N THR A 92 -22.31 -32.26 -1.12
CA THR A 92 -23.70 -31.89 -0.84
C THR A 92 -24.28 -32.82 0.21
N THR A 93 -24.62 -32.25 1.37
CA THR A 93 -25.49 -32.89 2.37
C THR A 93 -26.91 -33.04 1.81
N GLU A 94 -27.16 -34.10 1.03
CA GLU A 94 -28.51 -34.55 0.66
C GLU A 94 -28.61 -36.08 0.81
N MET A 95 -28.86 -36.52 2.03
CA MET A 95 -29.37 -37.84 2.43
C MET A 95 -30.03 -37.61 3.80
N VAL A 96 -31.33 -37.82 4.09
CA VAL A 96 -32.38 -38.64 3.49
C VAL A 96 -33.74 -38.04 3.91
N ILE A 97 -34.65 -37.76 2.97
CA ILE A 97 -36.10 -37.73 3.20
C ILE A 97 -36.65 -38.83 2.31
N MET A 98 -37.18 -39.92 2.88
CA MET A 98 -38.23 -40.76 2.30
C MET A 98 -38.75 -41.73 3.37
N GLU A 99 -40.06 -41.62 3.63
CA GLU A 99 -40.92 -42.46 4.48
C GLU A 99 -40.96 -43.93 4.00
N ASP A 100 -41.03 -44.87 4.96
CA ASP A 100 -42.20 -45.74 5.19
C ASP A 100 -42.24 -46.16 6.68
#